data_AF-A0A550D1S3-F1
#
_entry.id   AF-A0A550D1S3-F1
#
_cell.length_a   1.000
_cell.length_b   1.000
_cell.length_c   1.000
_cell.angle_alpha   90.00
_cell.angle_beta   90.00
_cell.angle_gamma   90.00
#
_symmetry.space_group_name_H-M   'P 1'
#
loop_
_entity.id
_entity.type
_entity.pdbx_description
1 polymer ?
#
loop_
_entity_poly.entity_id
_entity_poly.type
_entity_poly.pdbx_seq_one_letter_code
_entity_poly.pdbx_strand_id
1 'polypeptide(L)'
;GFGFGAYASIITFVLAPQLPSVIYAPLPGLFFGLGTMLMQIIFGSIFGNILRLKKLTEEQISYIAKKTAGRVLYYGGIVFVIVGLLIIAFPIIDNFAIPTGNPIPNLDAIDIGFLLIVSVVGLIGISSIIYGFKEAVKLIKK
;
A
#
# COMPACT_ATOMS: atom_id res chain seq x y z
N GLY A 1 2.90 2.73 -10.02
CA GLY A 1 3.87 1.64 -10.28
C GLY A 1 3.15 0.56 -11.02
N PHE A 2 3.49 0.35 -12.29
CA PHE A 2 2.94 -0.74 -13.10
C PHE A 2 3.88 -1.93 -12.98
N GLY A 3 3.47 -2.93 -12.22
CA GLY A 3 4.12 -4.23 -12.13
C GLY A 3 3.04 -5.30 -12.01
N PHE A 4 3.29 -6.49 -12.54
CA PHE A 4 2.37 -7.62 -12.42
C PHE A 4 2.45 -8.17 -10.99
N GLY A 5 1.54 -7.71 -10.12
CA GLY A 5 1.42 -8.14 -8.72
C GLY A 5 0.07 -8.79 -8.43
N ALA A 6 -0.23 -9.02 -7.15
CA ALA A 6 -1.49 -9.65 -6.72
C ALA A 6 -2.73 -8.93 -7.27
N TYR A 7 -2.78 -7.59 -7.18
CA TYR A 7 -3.89 -6.80 -7.73
C TYR A 7 -4.02 -6.91 -9.26
N ALA A 8 -2.89 -6.88 -9.99
CA ALA A 8 -2.91 -7.09 -11.44
C ALA A 8 -3.41 -8.49 -11.81
N SER A 9 -3.04 -9.51 -11.02
CA SER A 9 -3.50 -10.89 -11.20
C SER A 9 -5.03 -10.99 -11.03
N ILE A 10 -5.59 -10.36 -9.99
CA ILE A 10 -7.05 -10.31 -9.78
C ILE A 10 -7.74 -9.57 -10.93
N ILE A 11 -7.22 -8.40 -11.32
CA ILE A 11 -7.76 -7.61 -12.45
C ILE A 11 -7.79 -8.45 -13.73
N THR A 12 -6.69 -9.13 -14.06
CA THR A 12 -6.53 -9.88 -15.31
C THR A 12 -7.28 -11.20 -15.32
N PHE A 13 -7.24 -11.98 -14.24
CA PHE A 13 -7.76 -13.35 -14.23
C PHE A 13 -9.14 -13.49 -13.57
N VAL A 14 -9.58 -12.51 -12.80
CA VAL A 14 -10.87 -12.57 -12.11
C VAL A 14 -11.83 -11.52 -12.66
N LEU A 15 -11.43 -10.25 -12.72
CA LEU A 15 -12.33 -9.15 -13.10
C LEU A 15 -12.52 -9.01 -14.61
N ALA A 16 -11.44 -9.07 -15.40
CA ALA A 16 -11.53 -8.93 -16.84
C ALA A 16 -12.39 -10.03 -17.51
N PRO A 17 -12.34 -11.32 -17.10
CA PRO A 17 -13.20 -12.36 -17.66
C PRO A 17 -14.69 -12.22 -17.33
N GLN A 18 -15.06 -11.42 -16.33
CA GLN A 18 -16.47 -11.18 -15.96
C GLN A 18 -17.15 -10.14 -16.87
N LEU A 19 -16.39 -9.48 -17.76
CA LEU A 19 -16.93 -8.48 -18.66
C LEU A 19 -17.53 -9.12 -19.92
N PRO A 20 -18.58 -8.52 -20.50
CA PRO A 20 -19.38 -9.14 -21.56
C PRO A 20 -18.62 -9.31 -22.89
N SER A 21 -17.45 -8.69 -23.06
CA SER A 21 -16.63 -8.86 -24.26
C SER A 21 -15.16 -8.52 -24.02
N VAL A 22 -14.30 -9.01 -24.91
CA VAL A 22 -12.85 -8.74 -24.91
C VAL A 22 -12.53 -7.25 -25.05
N ILE A 23 -13.39 -6.47 -25.73
CA ILE A 23 -13.21 -5.02 -25.90
C ILE A 23 -13.27 -4.31 -24.55
N TYR A 24 -14.08 -4.81 -23.61
CA TYR A 24 -14.19 -4.26 -22.26
C TYR A 24 -13.13 -4.81 -21.30
N ALA A 25 -12.43 -5.90 -21.63
CA ALA A 25 -11.44 -6.53 -20.76
C ALA A 25 -10.36 -5.57 -20.18
N PRO A 26 -9.90 -4.51 -20.89
CA PRO A 26 -8.96 -3.54 -20.32
C PRO A 26 -9.57 -2.58 -19.28
N LEU A 27 -10.89 -2.47 -19.22
CA LEU A 27 -11.62 -1.47 -18.44
C LEU A 27 -11.37 -1.54 -16.92
N PRO A 28 -11.34 -2.73 -16.27
CA PRO A 28 -11.05 -2.81 -14.83
C PRO A 28 -9.64 -2.32 -14.51
N GLY A 29 -8.66 -2.66 -15.36
CA GLY A 29 -7.28 -2.20 -15.22
C GLY A 29 -7.15 -0.68 -15.42
N LEU A 30 -7.85 -0.12 -16.40
CA LEU A 30 -7.88 1.32 -16.64
C LEU A 30 -8.43 2.07 -15.43
N PHE A 31 -9.60 1.69 -14.91
CA PHE A 31 -10.20 2.36 -13.76
C PHE A 31 -9.38 2.18 -12.48
N PHE A 32 -8.81 1.00 -12.26
CA PHE A 32 -7.89 0.79 -11.14
C PHE A 32 -6.66 1.69 -11.24
N GLY A 33 -6.07 1.81 -12.44
CA GLY A 33 -4.91 2.67 -12.69
C GLY A 33 -5.22 4.14 -12.48
N LEU A 34 -6.34 4.63 -13.03
CA LEU A 34 -6.79 6.02 -12.86
C LEU A 34 -7.09 6.33 -11.39
N GLY A 35 -7.80 5.43 -10.69
CA GLY A 35 -8.07 5.57 -9.26
C GLY A 35 -6.78 5.61 -8.44
N THR A 36 -5.82 4.72 -8.74
CA THR A 36 -4.52 4.69 -8.07
C THR A 36 -3.75 5.99 -8.30
N MET A 37 -3.70 6.49 -9.54
CA MET A 37 -3.04 7.75 -9.88
C MET A 37 -3.67 8.92 -9.13
N LEU A 38 -5.01 8.99 -9.10
CA LEU A 38 -5.74 10.04 -8.38
C LEU A 38 -5.40 10.02 -6.89
N MET A 39 -5.46 8.84 -6.25
CA MET A 39 -5.11 8.73 -4.83
C MET A 39 -3.64 9.08 -4.56
N GLN A 40 -2.72 8.72 -5.46
CA GLN A 40 -1.31 9.10 -5.35
C GLN A 40 -1.09 10.61 -5.45
N ILE A 41 -1.83 11.30 -6.32
CA ILE A 41 -1.80 12.76 -6.41
C ILE A 41 -2.35 13.38 -5.11
N ILE A 42 -3.50 12.91 -4.63
CA ILE A 42 -4.13 13.42 -3.41
C ILE A 42 -3.22 13.20 -2.20
N PHE A 43 -2.82 11.96 -1.90
CA PHE A 43 -1.96 11.69 -0.75
C PHE A 43 -0.56 12.28 -0.91
N GLY A 44 0.03 12.19 -2.11
CA GLY A 44 1.34 12.77 -2.39
C GLY A 44 1.37 14.29 -2.16
N SER A 45 0.32 15.00 -2.57
CA SER A 45 0.19 16.43 -2.31
C SER A 45 -0.01 16.74 -0.83
N ILE A 46 -0.83 15.97 -0.11
CA ILE A 46 -1.02 16.12 1.34
C ILE A 46 0.31 15.93 2.08
N PHE A 47 1.02 14.83 1.86
CA PHE A 47 2.29 14.56 2.54
C PHE A 47 3.38 15.57 2.15
N GLY A 48 3.47 15.93 0.87
CA GLY A 48 4.41 16.96 0.41
C GLY A 48 4.16 18.30 1.10
N ASN A 49 2.90 18.73 1.19
CA ASN A 49 2.53 19.98 1.86
C ASN A 49 2.80 19.94 3.36
N ILE A 50 2.51 18.84 4.06
CA ILE A 50 2.84 18.68 5.49
C ILE A 50 4.35 18.83 5.73
N LEU A 51 5.18 18.25 4.87
CA LEU A 51 6.63 18.35 4.97
C LEU A 51 7.14 19.76 4.66
N ARG A 52 6.56 20.45 3.66
CA ARG A 52 6.85 21.86 3.38
C ARG A 52 6.50 22.78 4.56
N LEU A 53 5.36 22.54 5.22
CA LEU A 53 4.98 23.27 6.43
C LEU A 53 5.97 23.07 7.58
N LYS A 54 6.68 21.94 7.61
CA LYS A 54 7.80 21.67 8.53
C LYS A 54 9.14 22.25 8.04
N LYS A 55 9.12 23.11 7.01
CA LYS A 55 10.28 23.81 6.44
C LYS A 55 11.35 22.88 5.84
N LEU A 56 10.96 21.71 5.32
CA LEU A 56 11.88 20.87 4.55
C LEU A 56 12.04 21.38 3.11
N THR A 57 13.23 21.19 2.55
CA THR A 57 13.51 21.45 1.13
C THR A 57 12.97 20.34 0.23
N GLU A 58 12.79 20.63 -1.07
CA GLU A 58 12.33 19.62 -2.04
C GLU A 58 13.27 18.40 -2.12
N GLU A 59 14.59 18.61 -1.96
CA GLU A 59 15.56 17.51 -1.91
C GLU A 59 15.32 16.60 -0.70
N GLN A 60 15.05 17.17 0.47
CA GLN A 60 14.74 16.41 1.67
C GLN A 60 13.41 15.67 1.55
N ILE A 61 12.39 16.31 0.98
CA ILE A 61 11.09 15.69 0.73
C ILE A 61 11.26 14.50 -0.22
N SER A 62 12.04 14.66 -1.30
CA SER A 62 12.36 13.58 -2.24
C SER A 62 13.12 12.44 -1.56
N TYR A 63 14.09 12.77 -0.69
CA TYR A 63 14.83 11.77 0.09
C TYR A 63 13.91 10.96 1.00
N ILE A 64 13.05 11.63 1.78
CA ILE A 64 12.09 11.00 2.68
C ILE A 64 11.15 10.10 1.88
N ALA A 65 10.59 10.59 0.78
CA ALA A 65 9.68 9.84 -0.07
C ALA A 65 10.34 8.56 -0.61
N LYS A 66 11.55 8.66 -1.19
CA LYS A 66 12.29 7.52 -1.73
C LYS A 66 12.65 6.49 -0.65
N LYS A 67 13.14 6.94 0.52
CA LYS A 67 13.48 6.05 1.63
C LYS A 67 12.26 5.39 2.24
N THR A 68 11.17 6.13 2.39
CA THR A 68 9.91 5.59 2.90
C THR A 68 9.36 4.52 1.95
N ALA A 69 9.23 4.84 0.67
CA ALA A 69 8.76 3.90 -0.34
C ALA A 69 9.64 2.63 -0.40
N GLY A 70 10.97 2.79 -0.36
CA GLY A 70 11.89 1.67 -0.33
C GLY A 70 11.74 0.78 0.90
N ARG A 71 11.62 1.37 2.10
CA ARG A 71 11.43 0.62 3.36
C ARG A 71 10.09 -0.11 3.39
N VAL A 72 9.01 0.56 3.00
CA VAL A 72 7.67 -0.04 2.94
C VAL A 72 7.64 -1.18 1.93
N LEU A 73 8.24 -1.01 0.76
CA LEU A 73 8.29 -2.07 -0.25
C LEU A 73 9.12 -3.26 0.25
N TYR A 74 10.29 -3.01 0.83
CA TYR A 74 11.18 -4.06 1.29
C TYR A 74 10.60 -4.85 2.48
N TYR A 75 10.28 -4.16 3.58
CA TYR A 75 9.78 -4.82 4.78
C TYR A 75 8.32 -5.27 4.63
N GLY A 76 7.50 -4.50 3.92
CA GLY A 76 6.15 -4.93 3.57
C GLY A 76 6.19 -6.19 2.71
N GLY A 77 7.04 -6.24 1.69
CA GLY A 77 7.24 -7.43 0.86
C GLY A 77 7.64 -8.66 1.69
N ILE A 78 8.56 -8.51 2.64
CA ILE A 78 8.95 -9.59 3.56
C ILE A 78 7.75 -10.06 4.40
N VAL A 79 6.97 -9.13 4.97
CA VAL A 79 5.76 -9.48 5.74
C VAL A 79 4.75 -10.25 4.89
N PHE A 80 4.50 -9.80 3.65
CA PHE A 80 3.61 -10.50 2.72
C PHE A 80 4.10 -11.91 2.40
N VAL A 81 5.40 -12.10 2.17
CA VAL A 81 5.98 -13.43 1.92
C VAL A 81 5.82 -14.34 3.13
N ILE A 82 6.14 -13.85 4.33
CA ILE A 82 6.02 -14.64 5.57
C ILE A 82 4.58 -15.05 5.81
N VAL A 83 3.63 -14.10 5.73
CA VAL A 83 2.21 -14.40 5.96
C VAL A 83 1.64 -15.31 4.88
N GLY A 84 2.01 -15.12 3.62
CA GLY A 84 1.62 -16.02 2.54
C GLY A 84 2.11 -17.45 2.76
N LEU A 85 3.37 -17.62 3.18
CA LEU A 85 3.92 -18.94 3.52
C LEU A 85 3.21 -19.56 4.74
N LEU A 86 2.87 -18.76 5.74
CA LEU A 86 2.12 -19.24 6.91
C LEU A 86 0.71 -19.70 6.55
N ILE A 87 0.00 -18.99 5.67
CA ILE A 87 -1.33 -19.40 5.19
C ILE A 87 -1.24 -20.70 4.40
N ILE A 88 -0.22 -20.87 3.54
CA ILE A 88 -0.01 -22.12 2.80
C ILE A 88 0.28 -23.28 3.76
N ALA A 89 1.09 -23.08 4.79
CA ALA A 89 1.42 -24.11 5.77
C ALA A 89 0.26 -24.42 6.75
N PHE A 90 -0.53 -23.40 7.10
CA PHE A 90 -1.61 -23.48 8.08
C PHE A 90 -2.86 -22.75 7.57
N PRO A 91 -3.68 -23.38 6.73
CA PRO A 91 -4.87 -22.75 6.14
C PRO A 91 -5.90 -22.27 7.17
N ILE A 92 -5.86 -22.79 8.40
CA ILE A 92 -6.74 -22.36 9.50
C ILE A 92 -6.56 -20.88 9.87
N ILE A 93 -5.39 -20.29 9.58
CA ILE A 93 -5.10 -18.87 9.84
C ILE A 93 -5.97 -17.97 8.95
N ASP A 94 -6.29 -18.40 7.73
CA ASP A 94 -7.10 -17.63 6.77
C ASP A 94 -8.57 -17.57 7.16
N ASN A 95 -9.05 -18.56 7.92
CA ASN A 95 -10.43 -18.63 8.40
C ASN A 95 -10.70 -17.72 9.61
N PHE A 96 -9.68 -17.06 10.16
CA PHE A 96 -9.85 -16.14 11.28
C PHE A 96 -10.39 -14.79 10.79
N ALA A 97 -11.64 -14.49 11.14
CA ALA A 97 -12.27 -13.19 10.88
C ALA A 97 -13.20 -12.82 12.03
N ILE A 98 -12.96 -11.66 12.65
CA ILE A 98 -13.86 -11.10 13.67
C ILE A 98 -14.73 -10.03 13.00
N PRO A 99 -16.05 -10.24 12.83
CA PRO A 99 -16.91 -9.26 12.18
C PRO A 99 -16.99 -7.98 13.02
N THR A 100 -16.88 -6.83 12.35
CA THR A 100 -16.95 -5.51 13.00
C THR A 100 -18.36 -4.90 12.97
N GLY A 101 -19.23 -5.41 12.10
CA GLY A 101 -20.55 -4.83 11.82
C GLY A 101 -20.52 -3.63 10.86
N ASN A 102 -19.36 -3.28 10.30
CA ASN A 102 -19.22 -2.22 9.30
C ASN A 102 -19.53 -2.78 7.90
N PRO A 103 -20.36 -2.14 7.07
CA PRO A 103 -20.64 -2.62 5.71
C PRO A 103 -19.51 -2.37 4.70
N ILE A 104 -18.46 -1.62 5.07
CA ILE A 104 -17.38 -1.26 4.15
C ILE A 104 -16.43 -2.46 3.96
N PRO A 105 -16.18 -2.91 2.72
CA PRO A 105 -15.26 -4.02 2.45
C PRO A 105 -13.84 -3.77 3.00
N ASN A 106 -13.22 -4.80 3.60
CA ASN A 106 -11.95 -4.77 4.34
C ASN A 106 -12.01 -4.03 5.69
N LEU A 107 -13.17 -3.48 6.05
CA LEU A 107 -13.45 -2.95 7.38
C LEU A 107 -14.58 -3.72 8.05
N ASP A 108 -15.22 -4.65 7.34
CA ASP A 108 -16.34 -5.50 7.74
C ASP A 108 -15.94 -6.63 8.68
N ALA A 109 -14.66 -7.02 8.65
CA ALA A 109 -14.06 -7.92 9.62
C ALA A 109 -12.61 -7.52 9.94
N ILE A 110 -12.17 -7.87 11.15
CA ILE A 110 -10.76 -7.91 11.53
C ILE A 110 -10.27 -9.30 11.15
N ASP A 111 -9.74 -9.42 9.94
CA ASP A 111 -9.18 -10.65 9.39
C ASP A 111 -7.66 -10.50 9.11
N ILE A 112 -7.05 -11.53 8.53
CA ILE A 112 -5.62 -11.50 8.20
C ILE A 112 -5.27 -10.41 7.19
N GLY A 113 -6.18 -10.09 6.25
CA GLY A 113 -6.01 -9.03 5.26
C GLY A 113 -5.98 -7.65 5.91
N PHE A 114 -6.92 -7.38 6.81
CA PHE A 114 -6.95 -6.16 7.62
C PHE A 114 -5.67 -6.00 8.45
N LEU A 115 -5.27 -7.05 9.15
CA LEU A 115 -4.05 -7.06 9.97
C LEU A 115 -2.79 -6.80 9.12
N LEU A 116 -2.71 -7.38 7.93
CA LEU A 116 -1.63 -7.13 6.97
C LEU A 116 -1.57 -5.66 6.55
N ILE A 117 -2.71 -5.07 6.17
CA ILE A 117 -2.79 -3.68 5.74
C ILE A 117 -2.38 -2.74 6.88
N VAL A 118 -2.95 -2.93 8.07
CA VAL A 118 -2.62 -2.10 9.25
C VAL A 118 -1.15 -2.23 9.63
N SER A 119 -0.58 -3.43 9.57
CA SER A 119 0.83 -3.65 9.90
C SER A 119 1.75 -3.02 8.86
N VAL A 120 1.50 -3.24 7.57
CA VAL A 120 2.40 -2.74 6.51
C VAL A 120 2.21 -1.25 6.27
N VAL A 121 0.98 -0.79 6.04
CA VAL A 121 0.71 0.61 5.70
C VAL A 121 0.73 1.48 6.96
N GLY A 122 0.10 1.01 8.03
CA GLY A 122 0.08 1.72 9.31
C GLY A 122 1.44 1.69 10.00
N LEU A 123 1.88 0.54 10.49
CA LEU A 123 3.11 0.47 11.31
C LEU A 123 4.37 0.74 10.49
N ILE A 124 4.62 -0.01 9.41
CA ILE A 124 5.86 0.15 8.62
C ILE A 124 5.85 1.47 7.87
N GLY A 125 4.72 1.87 7.28
CA GLY A 125 4.57 3.15 6.58
C GLY A 125 4.84 4.35 7.48
N ILE A 126 4.11 4.47 8.60
CA ILE A 126 4.25 5.62 9.50
C ILE A 126 5.65 5.65 10.12
N SER A 127 6.16 4.50 10.60
CA SER A 127 7.51 4.45 11.17
C SER A 127 8.57 4.85 10.15
N SER A 128 8.45 4.41 8.90
CA SER A 128 9.38 4.76 7.82
C SER A 128 9.41 6.26 7.52
N ILE A 129 8.26 6.93 7.56
CA ILE A 129 8.16 8.40 7.41
C ILE A 129 8.86 9.09 8.58
N ILE A 130 8.58 8.66 9.82
CA ILE A 130 9.19 9.25 11.03
C ILE A 130 10.72 9.10 11.00
N TYR A 131 11.22 7.92 10.64
CA TYR A 131 12.65 7.69 10.50
C TYR A 131 13.25 8.50 9.36
N GLY A 132 12.60 8.56 8.19
CA GLY A 132 13.03 9.35 7.06
C GLY A 132 13.16 10.84 7.42
N PHE A 133 12.18 11.38 8.14
CA PHE A 133 12.22 12.76 8.63
C PHE A 133 13.41 12.99 9.56
N LYS A 134 13.63 12.11 10.54
CA LYS A 134 14.77 12.21 11.48
C LYS A 134 16.11 12.15 10.75
N GLU A 135 16.23 11.32 9.72
CA GLU A 135 17.43 11.19 8.88
C GLU A 135 17.68 12.46 8.04
N ALA A 136 16.63 12.96 7.38
CA ALA A 136 16.71 14.16 6.54
C ALA A 136 17.12 15.42 7.35
N VAL A 137 16.69 15.51 8.61
CA VAL A 137 17.12 16.60 9.52
C VAL A 137 18.55 16.41 10.01
N LYS A 138 19.00 15.17 10.25
CA LYS A 138 20.37 14.89 10.70
C LYS A 138 21.43 15.11 9.63
N LEU A 139 21.09 14.90 8.35
CA LEU A 139 21.99 15.15 7.22
C LEU A 139 22.42 16.63 7.10
N ILE A 140 21.76 17.56 7.80
CA ILE A 140 22.13 18.98 7.88
C ILE A 140 23.18 19.26 8.98
N LYS A 141 23.36 18.37 9.95
CA LYS A 141 24.31 18.57 11.06
C LYS A 141 25.73 18.09 10.76
N LYS A 142 25.97 17.51 9.59
CA LYS A 142 27.29 17.14 9.07
C LYS A 142 27.63 18.06 7.91
#